data_AF-A0A0W0WNM5-F1
#
_entry.id   AF-A0A0W0WNM5-F1
#
_cell.length_a   1.000
_cell.length_b   1.000
_cell.length_c   1.000
_cell.angle_alpha   90.00
_cell.angle_beta   90.00
_cell.angle_gamma   90.00
#
_symmetry.space_group_name_H-M   'P 1'
#
loop_
_entity.id
_entity.type
_entity.pdbx_description
1 polymer ?
#
loop_
_entity_poly.entity_id
_entity_poly.type
_entity_poly.pdbx_seq_one_letter_code
_entity_poly.pdbx_strand_id
1 'polypeptide(L)' 'MKKLFFVSLASLFLTACASKYATNGEHLYLQSRNGVKLDVPPPLTSANLSYFYVLPQQSEDPRVSIASPALNTI' A
#
# COMPACT_ATOMS: atom_id res chain seq x y z
N MET A 1 28.47 -10.88 30.48
CA MET A 1 27.26 -10.08 30.20
C MET A 1 27.49 -8.90 29.23
N LYS A 2 28.57 -8.10 29.37
CA LYS A 2 28.79 -6.90 28.53
C LYS A 2 28.92 -7.15 27.02
N LYS A 3 29.52 -8.27 26.61
CA LYS A 3 29.66 -8.64 25.18
C LYS A 3 28.32 -8.93 24.50
N LEU A 4 27.39 -9.56 25.22
CA LEU A 4 26.05 -9.87 24.70
C LEU A 4 25.23 -8.59 24.52
N PHE A 5 25.40 -7.62 25.42
CA PHE A 5 24.78 -6.30 25.31
C PHE A 5 25.21 -5.55 24.04
N PHE A 6 26.52 -5.56 23.72
CA PHE A 6 27.02 -4.95 22.49
C PHE A 6 26.49 -5.63 21.22
N VAL A 7 26.38 -6.96 21.22
CA VAL A 7 25.83 -7.71 20.09
C VAL A 7 24.35 -7.39 19.90
N SER A 8 23.55 -7.36 20.96
CA SER A 8 22.13 -6.97 20.87
C SER A 8 21.96 -5.52 20.40
N LEU A 9 22.80 -4.60 20.88
CA LEU A 9 22.72 -3.20 20.50
C LEU A 9 23.07 -3.00 19.02
N ALA A 10 24.13 -3.67 18.54
CA ALA A 10 24.52 -3.64 17.13
C ALA A 10 23.42 -4.20 16.21
N SER A 11 22.75 -5.30 16.62
CA SER A 11 21.63 -5.84 15.84
C SER A 11 20.45 -4.86 15.75
N LEU A 12 20.16 -4.11 16.81
CA LEU A 12 19.08 -3.12 16.84
C LEU A 12 19.38 -1.96 15.88
N PHE A 13 20.62 -1.47 15.87
CA PHE A 13 21.06 -0.43 14.93
C PHE A 13 21.02 -0.90 13.47
N LEU A 14 21.38 -2.15 13.18
CA LEU A 14 21.27 -2.70 11.82
C LEU A 14 19.82 -2.72 11.32
N THR A 15 18.86 -3.07 12.17
CA THR A 15 17.43 -3.11 11.79
C THR A 15 16.85 -1.72 11.54
N ALA A 16 17.40 -0.67 12.17
CA ALA A 16 16.93 0.71 11.98
C ALA A 16 17.27 1.28 10.59
N CYS A 17 18.32 0.77 9.93
CA CYS A 17 18.69 1.18 8.58
C CYS A 17 17.83 0.53 7.49
N ALA A 18 17.02 -0.49 7.83
CA ALA A 18 16.10 -1.15 6.90
C ALA A 18 14.79 -0.37 6.73
N SER A 19 14.82 0.97 6.79
CA SER A 19 13.62 1.78 6.62
C SER A 19 13.11 1.61 5.18
N LYS A 20 11.98 0.91 5.06
CA LYS A 20 11.19 0.99 3.85
C LYS A 20 10.62 2.41 3.79
N TYR A 21 10.69 3.03 2.63
CA TYR A 21 10.01 4.31 2.42
C TYR A 21 8.50 4.05 2.47
N ALA A 22 7.95 4.11 3.68
CA ALA A 22 6.53 3.99 3.92
C ALA A 22 5.91 5.34 3.59
N THR A 23 5.08 5.39 2.56
CA THR A 23 4.27 6.58 2.32
C THR A 23 3.40 6.82 3.57
N ASN A 24 3.07 8.07 3.88
CA ASN A 24 2.36 8.46 5.12
C ASN A 24 0.97 7.82 5.31
N GLY A 25 0.54 6.92 4.42
CA GLY A 25 -0.70 6.13 4.52
C GLY A 25 -0.60 4.71 3.96
N GLU A 26 0.60 4.15 3.74
CA GLU A 26 0.78 2.83 3.11
C GLU A 26 -0.07 1.74 3.81
N HIS A 27 0.05 1.64 5.13
CA HIS A 27 -0.66 0.62 5.89
C HIS A 27 -2.18 0.74 5.78
N LEU A 28 -2.71 1.97 5.81
CA LEU A 28 -4.15 2.22 5.66
C LEU A 28 -4.63 1.87 4.25
N TYR A 29 -3.84 2.18 3.23
CA TYR A 29 -4.13 1.82 1.85
C TYR A 29 -4.12 0.29 1.65
N LEU A 30 -3.09 -0.40 2.13
CA LEU A 30 -2.93 -1.86 1.97
C LEU A 30 -4.03 -2.65 2.69
N GLN A 31 -4.62 -2.10 3.74
CA GLN A 31 -5.73 -2.72 4.48
C GLN A 31 -7.11 -2.35 3.94
N SER A 32 -7.20 -1.31 3.11
CA SER A 32 -8.46 -0.86 2.53
C SER A 32 -9.01 -1.89 1.55
N ARG A 33 -10.34 -1.91 1.40
CA ARG A 33 -11.06 -2.70 0.41
C ARG A 33 -11.99 -1.78 -0.37
N ASN A 34 -12.37 -2.18 -1.57
CA ASN A 34 -13.42 -1.51 -2.31
C ASN A 34 -14.69 -1.44 -1.45
N GLY A 35 -15.36 -0.28 -1.47
CA GLY A 35 -16.61 -0.07 -0.75
C GLY A 35 -17.74 -0.95 -1.28
N VAL A 36 -18.87 -0.93 -0.57
CA VAL A 36 -20.08 -1.62 -1.01
C VAL A 36 -20.56 -1.08 -2.36
N LYS A 37 -21.17 -1.96 -3.16
CA LYS A 37 -21.79 -1.56 -4.42
C LYS A 37 -22.88 -0.53 -4.14
N LEU A 38 -22.94 0.51 -4.96
CA LEU A 38 -23.99 1.52 -4.84
C LEU A 38 -25.37 0.88 -5.06
N ASP A 39 -26.25 1.06 -4.07
CA ASP A 39 -27.65 0.74 -4.18
C ASP A 39 -28.43 2.00 -4.57
N VAL A 40 -29.21 1.91 -5.65
CA VAL A 40 -29.98 3.04 -6.17
C VAL A 40 -31.46 2.74 -5.94
N PRO A 41 -32.10 3.42 -4.98
CA PRO A 41 -33.48 3.11 -4.64
C PRO A 41 -34.44 3.58 -5.74
N PRO A 42 -35.57 2.88 -5.97
CA PRO A 42 -36.62 3.36 -6.85
C PRO A 42 -37.16 4.74 -6.41
N PRO A 43 -37.57 5.63 -7.34
CA PRO A 43 -37.59 5.49 -8.80
C PRO A 43 -36.28 5.90 -9.49
N LEU A 44 -35.21 6.15 -8.73
CA LEU A 44 -33.92 6.55 -9.29
C LEU A 44 -33.30 5.39 -10.07
N THR A 45 -32.46 5.70 -11.06
CA THR A 45 -31.79 4.69 -11.89
C THR A 45 -30.29 4.94 -11.94
N SER A 46 -29.54 3.86 -12.10
CA SER A 46 -28.08 3.91 -12.25
C SER A 46 -27.64 4.30 -13.67
N ALA A 47 -28.57 4.57 -14.59
CA ALA A 47 -28.30 4.72 -16.02
C ALA A 47 -27.35 5.88 -16.36
N ASN A 48 -27.26 6.90 -15.50
CA ASN A 48 -26.41 8.09 -15.70
C ASN A 48 -25.29 8.22 -14.66
N LEU A 49 -24.98 7.13 -13.94
CA LEU A 49 -23.86 7.13 -13.01
C LEU A 49 -22.56 6.92 -13.78
N SER A 50 -21.59 7.79 -13.50
CA SER A 50 -20.25 7.63 -14.05
C SER A 50 -19.60 6.36 -13.52
N TYR A 51 -18.93 5.62 -14.42
CA TYR A 51 -18.10 4.47 -14.06
C TYR A 51 -16.86 4.84 -13.23
N PHE A 52 -16.61 6.13 -12.98
CA PHE A 52 -15.48 6.61 -12.20
C PHE A 52 -15.38 5.96 -10.80
N TYR A 53 -16.51 5.64 -10.17
CA TYR A 53 -16.54 4.99 -8.86
C TYR A 53 -16.64 3.46 -8.92
N VAL A 54 -16.68 2.89 -10.12
CA VAL A 54 -16.64 1.45 -10.33
C VAL A 54 -15.18 1.03 -10.31
N LEU A 55 -14.69 0.72 -9.11
CA LEU A 55 -13.33 0.23 -8.93
C LEU A 55 -13.22 -1.21 -9.46
N PRO A 56 -12.14 -1.54 -10.19
CA PRO A 56 -11.89 -2.91 -10.59
C PRO A 56 -11.65 -3.79 -9.36
N GLN A 57 -11.86 -5.10 -9.53
CA GLN A 57 -11.57 -6.06 -8.47
C GLN A 57 -10.05 -6.09 -8.22
N GLN A 58 -9.64 -5.90 -6.97
CA GLN A 58 -8.24 -5.93 -6.56
C GLN A 58 -7.83 -7.37 -6.23
N SER A 59 -7.35 -8.11 -7.23
CA SER A 59 -6.80 -9.48 -7.07
C SER A 59 -5.28 -9.52 -6.86
N GLU A 60 -4.60 -8.44 -7.26
CA GLU A 60 -3.13 -8.38 -7.30
C GLU A 60 -2.52 -7.83 -6.01
N ASP A 61 -1.24 -8.13 -5.79
CA ASP A 61 -0.48 -7.57 -4.67
C ASP A 61 -0.29 -6.05 -4.89
N PRO A 62 -0.83 -5.19 -4.02
CA PRO A 62 -0.68 -3.74 -4.14
C PRO A 62 0.73 -3.23 -3.82
N ARG A 63 1.64 -4.07 -3.33
CA ARG A 63 3.02 -3.68 -3.01
C ARG A 63 3.85 -3.56 -4.27
N VAL A 64 4.08 -2.32 -4.70
CA VAL A 64 4.90 -1.98 -5.87
C VAL A 64 6.20 -1.30 -5.48
N SER A 65 7.23 -1.47 -6.29
CA SER A 65 8.46 -0.69 -6.15
C SER A 65 8.20 0.76 -6.55
N ILE A 66 8.52 1.68 -5.66
CA ILE A 66 8.50 3.14 -5.93
C ILE A 66 9.88 3.69 -6.29
N ALA A 67 10.89 2.82 -6.38
CA ALA A 67 12.19 3.24 -6.86
C ALA A 67 12.06 3.73 -8.31
N SER A 68 12.82 4.76 -8.66
CA SER A 68 12.86 5.23 -10.05
C SER A 68 13.14 4.06 -10.99
N PRO A 69 12.45 3.97 -12.14
CA PRO A 69 12.77 2.99 -13.15
C PRO A 69 14.25 3.08 -13.51
N ALA A 70 14.90 1.95 -13.71
CA ALA A 70 16.27 1.95 -14.21
C ALA A 70 16.28 2.66 -15.56
N LEU A 71 17.11 3.69 -15.71
CA LEU A 71 17.36 4.32 -17.00
C LEU A 71 18.11 3.30 -17.85
N ASN A 72 17.39 2.56 -18.67
CA ASN A 72 17.93 1.75 -19.74
C ASN A 72 18.46 2.70 -20.82
N THR A 73 19.72 3.12 -20.67
CA THR A 73 20.48 3.75 -21.75
C THR A 73 20.61 2.74 -22.88
N ILE A 74 19.97 3.02 -24.01
CA ILE A 74 20.07 2.26 -25.27
C ILE A 74 21.42 2.57 -25.92
#